data_AF-A0ABD0C3A7-F1
#
_entry.id   AF-A0ABD0C3A7-F1
#
_cell.length_a   1.000
_cell.length_b   1.000
_cell.length_c   1.000
_cell.angle_alpha   90.00
_cell.angle_beta   90.00
_cell.angle_gamma   90.00
#
_symmetry.space_group_name_H-M   'P 1'
#
loop_
_entity.id
_entity.type
_entity.pdbx_description
1 polymer ?
#
loop_
_entity_poly.entity_id
_entity_poly.type
_entity_poly.pdbx_seq_one_letter_code
_entity_poly.pdbx_strand_id
1 'polypeptide(L)'
;MTLKEKFAYMATGKPYNDLDPLLIEARNKTTEDTNKLNAENNSAKKEELIRKLFGSAGKTPFVNPNFRCEFGQNIHVGDNFYANYDCVILDGAPVTIGDNTIIGAGSVVTHDIPAM
;
A
#
# COMPACT_ATOMS: atom_id res chain seq x y z
N MET A 1 8.93 -13.74 16.54
CA MET A 1 7.76 -13.63 15.64
C MET A 1 8.28 -13.47 14.23
N THR A 2 7.75 -14.24 13.29
CA THR A 2 7.93 -14.03 11.86
C THR A 2 7.33 -12.69 11.44
N LEU A 3 7.66 -12.19 10.24
CA LEU A 3 7.06 -10.97 9.72
C LEU A 3 5.53 -11.07 9.62
N LYS A 4 5.02 -12.24 9.17
CA LYS A 4 3.58 -12.53 9.12
C LYS A 4 2.91 -12.48 10.49
N GLU A 5 3.54 -13.08 11.50
CA GLU A 5 3.03 -13.03 12.88
C GLU A 5 3.02 -11.61 13.43
N LYS A 6 4.00 -10.78 13.05
CA LYS A 6 4.04 -9.36 13.42
C LYS A 6 2.89 -8.59 12.80
N PHE A 7 2.64 -8.73 11.50
CA PHE A 7 1.46 -8.12 10.85
C PHE A 7 0.15 -8.55 11.53
N ALA A 8 -0.01 -9.84 11.83
CA ALA A 8 -1.18 -10.33 12.54
C ALA A 8 -1.34 -9.70 13.94
N TYR A 9 -0.24 -9.47 14.67
CA TYR A 9 -0.27 -8.79 15.96
C TYR A 9 -0.56 -7.30 15.83
N MET A 10 0.04 -6.60 14.85
CA MET A 10 -0.24 -5.17 14.60
C MET A 10 -1.70 -4.94 14.24
N ALA A 11 -2.31 -5.85 13.47
CA ALA A 11 -3.72 -5.84 13.15
C ALA A 11 -4.66 -6.00 14.37
N THR A 12 -4.14 -6.38 15.54
CA THR A 12 -4.93 -6.38 16.79
C THR A 12 -5.13 -4.99 17.39
N GLY A 13 -4.42 -3.96 16.89
CA GLY A 13 -4.45 -2.59 17.42
C GLY A 13 -3.72 -2.42 18.75
N LYS A 14 -3.08 -3.46 19.28
CA LYS A 14 -2.26 -3.36 20.49
C LYS A 14 -0.93 -2.64 20.19
N PRO A 15 -0.37 -1.92 21.17
CA PRO A 15 0.96 -1.35 21.03
C PRO A 15 2.00 -2.41 20.65
N TYR A 16 2.90 -2.05 19.74
CA TYR A 16 3.98 -2.89 19.24
C TYR A 16 5.27 -2.07 19.08
N ASN A 17 6.40 -2.75 18.94
CA ASN A 17 7.68 -2.10 18.66
C ASN A 17 7.88 -1.98 17.15
N ASP A 18 7.66 -0.78 16.62
CA ASP A 18 7.83 -0.46 15.20
C ASP A 18 9.30 -0.40 14.75
N LEU A 19 10.23 -0.34 15.71
CA LEU A 19 11.68 -0.39 15.49
C LEU A 19 12.23 -1.83 15.48
N ASP A 20 11.35 -2.83 15.38
CA ASP A 20 11.80 -4.21 15.22
C ASP A 20 12.57 -4.38 13.90
N PRO A 21 13.73 -5.06 13.89
CA PRO A 21 14.56 -5.19 12.68
C PRO A 21 13.81 -5.75 11.47
N LEU A 22 12.86 -6.67 11.65
CA LEU A 22 12.09 -7.23 10.53
C LEU A 22 11.11 -6.22 9.93
N LEU A 23 10.54 -5.33 10.75
CA LEU A 23 9.64 -4.27 10.28
C LEU A 23 10.43 -3.17 9.58
N ILE A 24 11.61 -2.81 10.12
CA ILE A 24 12.52 -1.86 9.48
C ILE A 24 12.95 -2.37 8.10
N GLU A 25 13.38 -3.62 7.99
CA GLU A 25 13.77 -4.22 6.72
C GLU A 25 12.63 -4.22 5.69
N ALA A 26 11.43 -4.60 6.12
CA ALA A 26 10.23 -4.58 5.28
C ALA A 26 9.88 -3.16 4.80
N ARG A 27 9.95 -2.16 5.68
CA ARG A 27 9.68 -0.76 5.35
C ARG A 27 10.72 -0.18 4.38
N ASN A 28 11.99 -0.51 4.58
CA ASN A 28 13.07 -0.07 3.69
C ASN A 28 12.88 -0.64 2.28
N LYS A 29 12.57 -1.92 2.17
CA LYS A 29 12.24 -2.57 0.90
C LYS A 29 11.04 -1.89 0.22
N THR A 30 9.99 -1.62 0.97
CA THR A 30 8.77 -0.95 0.47
C THR A 30 9.08 0.47 -0.02
N THR A 31 9.98 1.18 0.67
CA THR A 31 10.47 2.49 0.23
C THR A 31 11.21 2.41 -1.10
N GLU A 32 12.05 1.40 -1.30
CA GLU A 32 12.71 1.18 -2.60
C GLU A 32 11.69 0.88 -3.72
N ASP A 33 10.67 0.08 -3.43
CA ASP A 33 9.67 -0.31 -4.41
C ASP A 33 8.72 0.84 -4.77
N THR A 34 8.34 1.69 -3.80
CA THR A 34 7.60 2.92 -4.07
C THR A 34 8.44 3.95 -4.83
N ASN A 35 9.75 4.06 -4.56
CA ASN A 35 10.65 4.90 -5.36
C ASN A 35 10.71 4.46 -6.83
N LYS A 36 10.78 3.15 -7.10
CA LYS A 36 10.74 2.60 -8.47
C LYS A 36 9.40 2.90 -9.14
N LEU A 37 8.29 2.69 -8.43
CA LEU A 37 6.94 2.99 -8.92
C LEU A 37 6.79 4.47 -9.29
N ASN A 38 7.25 5.37 -8.41
CA ASN A 38 7.13 6.81 -8.58
C ASN A 38 7.98 7.34 -9.75
N ALA A 39 9.12 6.70 -10.04
CA ALA A 39 10.02 7.08 -11.14
C ALA A 39 9.61 6.51 -12.52
N GLU A 40 8.72 5.52 -12.56
CA GLU A 40 8.33 4.86 -13.81
C GLU A 40 7.30 5.70 -14.59
N ASN A 41 7.51 5.86 -15.91
CA ASN A 41 6.63 6.66 -16.78
C ASN A 41 5.78 5.77 -17.71
N ASN A 42 6.16 4.51 -17.92
CA ASN A 42 5.40 3.56 -18.70
C ASN A 42 4.25 2.99 -17.87
N SER A 43 3.01 3.17 -18.34
CA SER A 43 1.81 2.74 -17.63
C SER A 43 1.73 1.23 -17.39
N ALA A 44 2.19 0.40 -18.34
CA ALA A 44 2.17 -1.05 -18.18
C ALA A 44 3.16 -1.53 -17.12
N LYS A 45 4.36 -0.95 -17.09
CA LYS A 45 5.35 -1.22 -16.03
C LYS A 45 4.90 -0.69 -14.67
N LYS A 46 4.24 0.48 -14.63
CA LYS A 46 3.62 0.98 -13.39
C LYS A 46 2.61 0.00 -12.84
N GLU A 47 1.74 -0.55 -13.68
CA GLU A 47 0.77 -1.56 -13.25
C GLU A 47 1.48 -2.81 -12.68
N GLU A 48 2.52 -3.31 -13.35
CA GLU A 48 3.32 -4.44 -12.83
C GLU A 48 3.90 -4.13 -11.44
N LEU A 49 4.47 -2.93 -11.25
CA LEU A 49 5.03 -2.50 -9.98
C LEU A 49 3.96 -2.37 -8.89
N ILE A 50 2.77 -1.84 -9.21
CA ILE A 50 1.64 -1.76 -8.27
C ILE A 50 1.23 -3.17 -7.83
N ARG A 51 1.07 -4.10 -8.77
CA ARG A 51 0.68 -5.49 -8.47
C ARG A 51 1.72 -6.24 -7.66
N LYS A 52 3.00 -5.88 -7.80
CA LYS A 52 4.09 -6.44 -6.98
C LYS A 52 4.14 -5.83 -5.58
N LEU A 53 3.80 -4.54 -5.47
CA LEU A 53 3.81 -3.79 -4.21
C LEU A 53 2.64 -4.16 -3.31
N PHE A 54 1.43 -4.26 -3.88
CA PHE A 54 0.19 -4.49 -3.12
C PHE A 54 -0.03 -5.98 -2.83
N GLY A 55 -0.71 -6.26 -1.73
CA GLY A 55 -1.13 -7.62 -1.37
C GLY A 55 -2.10 -8.21 -2.40
N SER A 56 -3.00 -7.37 -2.94
CA SER A 56 -3.80 -7.70 -4.12
C SER A 56 -4.32 -6.45 -4.83
N ALA A 57 -4.54 -6.56 -6.13
CA ALA A 57 -5.18 -5.52 -6.93
C ALA A 57 -6.13 -6.12 -7.97
N GLY A 58 -7.32 -5.55 -8.09
CA GLY A 58 -8.30 -5.89 -9.13
C GLY A 58 -7.86 -5.46 -10.54
N LYS A 59 -8.84 -5.16 -11.39
CA LYS A 59 -8.63 -4.66 -12.76
C LYS A 59 -8.10 -3.23 -12.74
N THR A 60 -7.15 -2.95 -13.63
CA THR A 60 -6.65 -1.61 -13.96
C THR A 60 -6.34 -0.72 -12.74
N PRO A 61 -5.51 -1.16 -11.77
CA PRO A 61 -5.12 -0.32 -10.65
C PRO A 61 -4.20 0.81 -11.17
N PHE A 62 -4.43 2.02 -10.70
CA PHE A 62 -3.65 3.18 -11.10
C PHE A 62 -3.22 4.02 -9.91
N VAL A 63 -1.95 4.43 -9.91
CA VAL A 63 -1.34 5.22 -8.84
C VAL A 63 -0.50 6.32 -9.48
N ASN A 64 -0.81 7.57 -9.13
CA ASN A 64 0.03 8.70 -9.52
C ASN A 64 1.30 8.79 -8.66
N PRO A 65 2.38 9.42 -9.19
CA PRO A 65 3.63 9.61 -8.46
C PRO A 65 3.50 10.28 -7.10
N ASN A 66 4.57 10.16 -6.32
CA ASN A 66 4.69 10.51 -4.89
C ASN A 66 3.77 9.69 -3.97
N PHE A 67 3.33 8.53 -4.45
CA PHE A 67 2.65 7.54 -3.63
C PHE A 67 3.60 6.95 -2.60
N ARG A 68 3.12 6.82 -1.36
CA ARG A 68 3.89 6.27 -0.24
C ARG A 68 3.02 5.27 0.53
N CYS A 69 3.64 4.17 0.93
CA CYS A 69 3.05 3.22 1.88
C CYS A 69 4.12 2.66 2.81
N GLU A 70 3.71 2.03 3.90
CA GLU A 70 4.64 1.53 4.90
C GLU A 70 5.14 0.12 4.55
N PHE A 71 4.23 -0.79 4.19
CA PHE A 71 4.56 -2.19 3.90
C PHE A 71 4.10 -2.68 2.52
N GLY A 72 3.14 -1.99 1.88
CA GLY A 72 2.57 -2.32 0.57
C GLY A 72 1.69 -3.57 0.58
N GLN A 73 2.23 -4.69 1.07
CA GLN A 73 1.60 -6.01 1.02
C GLN A 73 0.31 -6.14 1.84
N ASN A 74 0.04 -5.19 2.74
CA ASN A 74 -1.19 -5.15 3.52
C ASN A 74 -2.30 -4.35 2.82
N ILE A 75 -2.01 -3.77 1.65
CA ILE A 75 -2.97 -3.01 0.84
C ILE A 75 -3.64 -3.96 -0.16
N HIS A 76 -4.97 -3.97 -0.13
CA HIS A 76 -5.82 -4.77 -1.00
C HIS A 76 -6.80 -3.86 -1.73
N VAL A 77 -6.68 -3.73 -3.04
CA VAL A 77 -7.55 -2.84 -3.83
C VAL A 77 -8.43 -3.61 -4.81
N GLY A 78 -9.67 -3.16 -4.97
CA GLY A 78 -10.65 -3.69 -5.91
C GLY A 78 -10.39 -3.31 -7.37
N ASP A 79 -11.40 -3.54 -8.21
CA ASP A 79 -11.42 -3.14 -9.62
C ASP A 79 -11.48 -1.61 -9.76
N ASN A 80 -10.76 -1.06 -10.74
CA ASN A 80 -10.78 0.36 -11.10
C ASN A 80 -10.31 1.30 -9.96
N PHE A 81 -9.39 0.85 -9.11
CA PHE A 81 -8.78 1.67 -8.07
C PHE A 81 -7.89 2.77 -8.66
N TYR A 82 -8.05 3.99 -8.14
CA TYR A 82 -7.23 5.15 -8.51
C TYR A 82 -6.72 5.88 -7.27
N ALA A 83 -5.40 6.06 -7.18
CA ALA A 83 -4.77 6.98 -6.23
C ALA A 83 -4.23 8.21 -6.96
N ASN A 84 -4.68 9.39 -6.53
CA ASN A 84 -4.18 10.66 -7.04
C ASN A 84 -2.81 11.02 -6.41
N TYR A 85 -2.17 12.08 -6.90
CA TYR A 85 -0.82 12.51 -6.50
C TYR A 85 -0.68 12.65 -4.98
N ASP A 86 0.52 12.35 -4.48
CA ASP A 86 0.88 12.51 -3.06
C ASP A 86 0.03 11.72 -2.06
N CYS A 87 -0.70 10.69 -2.52
CA CYS A 87 -1.44 9.79 -1.64
C CYS A 87 -0.50 8.97 -0.74
N VAL A 88 -0.87 8.85 0.54
CA VAL A 88 -0.18 8.02 1.53
C VAL A 88 -1.14 6.98 2.07
N ILE A 89 -0.74 5.71 2.12
CA ILE A 89 -1.49 4.63 2.78
C ILE A 89 -0.63 4.05 3.90
N LEU A 90 -1.06 4.21 5.15
CA LEU A 90 -0.37 3.61 6.30
C LEU A 90 -0.97 2.24 6.61
N ASP A 91 -0.32 1.21 6.11
CA ASP A 91 -0.81 -0.17 6.08
C ASP A 91 -0.14 -1.07 7.13
N GLY A 92 0.05 -0.57 8.36
CA GLY A 92 0.52 -1.39 9.49
C GLY A 92 -0.45 -2.52 9.85
N ALA A 93 -1.74 -2.30 9.65
CA ALA A 93 -2.79 -3.32 9.57
C ALA A 93 -3.28 -3.45 8.13
N PRO A 94 -3.99 -4.54 7.76
CA PRO A 94 -4.63 -4.65 6.46
C PRO A 94 -5.52 -3.43 6.14
N VAL A 95 -5.41 -2.93 4.91
CA VAL A 95 -6.24 -1.85 4.35
C VAL A 95 -6.89 -2.36 3.08
N THR A 96 -8.21 -2.49 3.10
CA THR A 96 -9.01 -2.94 1.95
C THR A 96 -9.76 -1.77 1.34
N ILE A 97 -9.57 -1.56 0.05
CA ILE A 97 -10.21 -0.49 -0.72
C ILE A 97 -11.08 -1.14 -1.81
N GLY A 98 -12.37 -0.86 -1.79
CA GLY A 98 -13.34 -1.47 -2.69
C GLY A 98 -13.27 -1.00 -4.14
N ASP A 99 -14.10 -1.63 -4.97
CA ASP A 99 -14.20 -1.33 -6.40
C ASP A 99 -14.60 0.13 -6.66
N ASN A 100 -14.17 0.65 -7.82
CA ASN A 100 -14.49 1.99 -8.33
C ASN A 100 -14.09 3.14 -7.41
N THR A 101 -13.11 2.92 -6.52
CA THR A 101 -12.67 3.93 -5.55
C THR A 101 -11.63 4.87 -6.14
N ILE A 102 -11.83 6.18 -5.92
CA ILE A 102 -10.87 7.24 -6.22
C ILE A 102 -10.40 7.87 -4.92
N ILE A 103 -9.09 7.84 -4.67
CA ILE A 103 -8.45 8.53 -3.56
C ILE A 103 -7.94 9.89 -4.04
N GLY A 104 -8.41 10.96 -3.40
CA GLY A 104 -8.02 12.34 -3.72
C GLY A 104 -6.55 12.65 -3.44
N ALA A 105 -6.02 13.70 -4.05
CA ALA A 105 -4.61 14.08 -3.91
C ALA A 105 -4.29 14.49 -2.47
N GLY A 106 -3.11 14.11 -1.98
CA GLY A 106 -2.65 14.40 -0.62
C GLY A 106 -3.42 13.67 0.49
N SER A 107 -4.28 12.70 0.16
CA SER A 107 -5.01 11.92 1.16
C SER A 107 -4.08 10.99 1.94
N VAL A 108 -4.38 10.82 3.23
CA VAL A 108 -3.79 9.79 4.09
C VAL A 108 -4.84 8.75 4.43
N VAL A 109 -4.66 7.52 3.97
CA VAL A 109 -5.57 6.39 4.23
C VAL A 109 -4.97 5.50 5.30
N THR A 110 -5.78 5.15 6.30
CA THR A 110 -5.37 4.37 7.49
C THR A 110 -6.36 3.27 7.86
N HIS A 111 -7.41 3.10 7.06
CA HIS A 111 -8.52 2.17 7.32
C HIS A 111 -9.19 1.79 6.00
N ASP A 112 -10.06 0.78 6.08
CA ASP A 112 -10.82 0.29 4.93
C ASP A 112 -11.72 1.34 4.31
N ILE A 113 -11.86 1.29 2.98
CA ILE A 113 -12.77 2.12 2.20
C ILE A 113 -13.72 1.19 1.45
N PRO A 114 -15.05 1.27 1.69
CA PRO A 114 -16.01 0.43 0.99
C PRO A 114 -16.08 0.78 -0.50
N ALA A 115 -16.59 -0.16 -1.31
CA ALA A 115 -16.81 0.07 -2.74
C ALA A 115 -17.85 1.19 -2.98
N MET A 116 -17.71 1.88 -4.11
CA MET A 116 -18.70 2.85 -4.62
C MET A 116 -19.72 2.23 -5.57
#